data_AF-A0A6A5VR02-F1
#
_entry.id   AF-A0A6A5VR02-F1
#
_cell.length_a   1.000
_cell.length_b   1.000
_cell.length_c   1.000
_cell.angle_alpha   90.00
_cell.angle_beta   90.00
_cell.angle_gamma   90.00
#
_symmetry.space_group_name_H-M   'P 1'
#
loop_
_entity.id
_entity.type
_entity.pdbx_description
1 polymer ?
#
loop_
_entity_poly.entity_id
_entity_poly.type
_entity_poly.pdbx_seq_one_letter_code
_entity_poly.pdbx_strand_id
1 'polypeptide(L)'
;MPKRAAPLSNDPDFVRYTKYSKKLGKMPEMLSHPPPDWRPIDINNPHKHGMPRIPEGVDKASLIQLFDLFFDAEVLEMIAHHTNQHVEKLRNDAPEQPYARGWKSTSRAELYTYFAIIVYMAIHREPSLDEYWSKLHKNAPTHKVNNFIAKNH
;
A
#
# COMPACT_ATOMS: atom_id res chain seq x y z
N MET A 1 -14.34 3.95 56.71
CA MET A 1 -14.35 2.72 55.87
C MET A 1 -14.11 3.12 54.43
N PRO A 2 -13.21 2.45 53.68
CA PRO A 2 -12.82 2.91 52.35
C PRO A 2 -13.96 2.68 51.34
N LYS A 3 -14.14 3.66 50.46
CA LYS A 3 -15.18 3.74 49.44
C LYS A 3 -15.05 2.57 48.46
N ARG A 4 -16.19 1.93 48.11
CA ARG A 4 -16.28 0.98 46.98
C ARG A 4 -15.72 1.66 45.73
N ALA A 5 -14.75 1.00 45.08
CA ALA A 5 -14.28 1.40 43.77
C ALA A 5 -15.46 1.46 42.79
N ALA A 6 -15.55 2.55 42.04
CA ALA A 6 -16.52 2.70 40.96
C ALA A 6 -16.28 1.62 39.89
N PRO A 7 -17.31 1.18 39.13
CA PRO A 7 -17.11 0.31 37.98
C PRO A 7 -16.22 1.00 36.94
N LEU A 8 -15.30 0.23 36.34
CA LEU A 8 -14.21 0.73 35.50
C LEU A 8 -14.63 1.28 34.12
N SER A 9 -15.92 1.24 33.74
CA SER A 9 -16.43 1.81 32.48
C SER A 9 -17.95 1.84 32.45
N ASN A 10 -18.54 2.87 31.82
CA ASN A 10 -19.96 3.00 31.49
C ASN A 10 -20.25 2.68 30.00
N ASP A 11 -19.29 2.07 29.30
CA ASP A 11 -19.41 1.73 27.88
C ASP A 11 -20.38 0.54 27.67
N PRO A 12 -21.48 0.70 26.92
CA PRO A 12 -22.42 -0.40 26.63
C PRO A 12 -21.79 -1.53 25.81
N ASP A 13 -20.69 -1.27 25.09
CA ASP A 13 -19.96 -2.25 24.28
C ASP A 13 -18.74 -2.84 25.01
N PHE A 14 -18.66 -2.68 26.34
CA PHE A 14 -17.58 -3.28 27.12
C PHE A 14 -17.62 -4.82 27.02
N VAL A 15 -16.78 -5.37 26.15
CA VAL A 15 -16.62 -6.80 25.95
C VAL A 15 -16.07 -7.39 27.24
N ARG A 16 -16.93 -8.08 28.01
CA ARG A 16 -16.49 -8.87 29.16
C ARG A 16 -15.52 -9.91 28.64
N TYR A 17 -14.31 -9.98 29.23
CA TYR A 17 -13.35 -11.05 28.94
C TYR A 17 -14.08 -12.40 29.01
N THR A 18 -14.35 -12.96 27.84
CA THR A 18 -14.83 -14.31 27.70
C THR A 18 -13.70 -15.20 28.15
N LYS A 19 -13.99 -16.12 29.08
CA LYS A 19 -13.09 -17.22 29.41
C LYS A 19 -13.05 -18.17 28.21
N TYR A 20 -12.44 -17.73 27.10
CA TYR A 20 -12.06 -18.64 26.04
C TYR A 20 -11.02 -19.59 26.65
N SER A 21 -11.48 -20.75 27.11
CA SER A 21 -10.62 -21.92 27.18
C SER A 21 -10.16 -22.15 25.75
N LYS A 22 -8.93 -21.75 25.44
CA LYS A 22 -8.26 -22.22 24.23
C LYS A 22 -8.31 -23.74 24.35
N LYS A 23 -9.15 -24.41 23.55
CA LYS A 23 -8.90 -25.82 23.25
C LYS A 23 -7.47 -25.83 22.76
N LEU A 24 -6.57 -26.44 23.52
CA LEU A 24 -5.18 -26.58 23.15
C LEU A 24 -5.23 -27.29 21.80
N GLY A 25 -5.03 -26.55 20.70
CA GLY A 25 -4.90 -27.16 19.40
C GLY A 25 -3.86 -28.25 19.53
N LYS A 26 -4.07 -29.41 18.90
CA LYS A 26 -3.03 -30.44 18.86
C LYS A 26 -1.78 -29.75 18.35
N MET A 27 -0.76 -29.66 19.21
CA MET A 27 0.53 -29.13 18.81
C MET A 27 0.96 -29.95 17.59
N PRO A 28 1.36 -29.34 16.47
CA PRO A 28 1.96 -30.10 15.38
C PRO A 28 3.05 -30.96 15.98
N GLU A 29 3.09 -32.22 15.56
CA GLU A 29 4.03 -33.21 16.08
C GLU A 29 5.43 -32.62 15.98
N MET A 30 6.03 -32.30 17.13
CA MET A 30 7.36 -31.73 17.17
C MET A 30 8.29 -32.79 16.61
N LEU A 31 9.09 -32.41 15.61
CA LEU A 31 10.13 -33.28 15.07
C LEU A 31 10.95 -33.80 16.27
N SER A 32 10.98 -35.11 16.44
CA SER A 32 11.60 -35.79 17.58
C SER A 32 13.12 -35.66 17.63
N HIS A 33 13.70 -35.17 16.54
CA HIS A 33 15.12 -34.94 16.37
C HIS A 33 15.39 -33.43 16.34
N PRO A 34 16.50 -32.98 16.94
CA PRO A 34 16.93 -31.60 16.79
C PRO A 34 17.08 -31.29 15.30
N PRO A 35 16.78 -30.06 14.86
CA PRO A 35 17.08 -29.65 13.50
C PRO A 35 18.58 -29.88 13.25
N PRO A 36 18.96 -30.28 12.03
CA PRO A 36 20.36 -30.42 11.68
C PRO A 36 21.10 -29.12 11.99
N ASP A 37 22.36 -29.24 12.42
CA ASP A 37 23.21 -28.08 12.64
C ASP A 37 23.19 -27.18 11.42
N TRP A 38 22.99 -25.88 11.65
CA TRP A 38 22.98 -24.91 10.57
C TRP A 38 24.32 -24.98 9.83
N ARG A 39 24.25 -25.22 8.52
CA ARG A 39 25.39 -25.14 7.61
C ARG A 39 25.09 -24.03 6.60
N PRO A 40 25.97 -23.02 6.46
CA PRO A 40 25.83 -22.07 5.37
C PRO A 40 25.83 -22.82 4.04
N ILE A 41 24.97 -22.38 3.12
CA ILE A 41 25.01 -22.88 1.75
C ILE A 41 26.27 -22.29 1.11
N ASP A 42 27.22 -23.14 0.72
CA ASP A 42 28.42 -22.72 -0.01
C ASP A 42 28.03 -22.25 -1.42
N ILE A 43 27.92 -20.94 -1.60
CA ILE A 43 27.71 -20.34 -2.92
C ILE A 43 29.05 -20.31 -3.65
N ASN A 44 29.40 -21.42 -4.31
CA ASN A 44 30.60 -21.56 -5.16
C ASN A 44 30.44 -20.80 -6.50
N ASN A 45 30.13 -19.51 -6.42
CA ASN A 45 29.95 -18.66 -7.59
C ASN A 45 30.61 -17.29 -7.39
N PRO A 46 31.94 -17.24 -7.19
CA PRO A 46 32.65 -16.01 -6.85
C PRO A 46 32.60 -14.93 -7.95
N HIS A 47 32.18 -15.29 -9.17
CA HIS A 47 32.26 -14.39 -10.33
C HIS A 47 31.02 -14.35 -11.25
N LYS A 48 29.94 -15.10 -11.00
CA LYS A 48 28.69 -14.88 -11.77
C LYS A 48 27.73 -14.04 -10.94
N HIS A 49 27.62 -12.78 -11.31
CA HIS A 49 26.49 -11.96 -10.89
C HIS A 49 25.19 -12.59 -11.37
N GLY A 50 24.17 -12.63 -10.51
CA GLY A 50 22.82 -13.03 -10.90
C GLY A 50 22.32 -12.10 -12.01
N MET A 51 21.75 -12.66 -13.06
CA MET A 51 21.16 -11.89 -14.16
C MET A 51 19.64 -11.79 -13.97
N PRO A 52 19.02 -10.63 -14.26
CA PRO A 52 17.57 -10.53 -14.30
C PRO A 52 16.98 -11.52 -15.30
N ARG A 53 16.10 -12.41 -14.84
CA ARG A 53 15.38 -13.34 -15.71
C ARG A 53 14.11 -12.67 -16.23
N ILE A 54 14.30 -11.84 -17.25
CA ILE A 54 13.22 -11.10 -17.91
C ILE A 54 12.55 -12.01 -18.95
N PRO A 55 11.20 -12.04 -19.05
CA PRO A 55 10.49 -12.81 -20.08
C PRO A 55 10.93 -12.47 -21.50
N GLU A 56 10.82 -13.44 -22.40
CA GLU A 56 11.12 -13.25 -23.81
C GLU A 56 10.13 -12.26 -24.44
N GLY A 57 10.63 -11.35 -25.29
CA GLY A 57 9.82 -10.29 -25.92
C GLY A 57 9.72 -8.99 -25.14
N VAL A 58 10.17 -8.94 -23.88
CA VAL A 58 10.19 -7.70 -23.09
C VAL A 58 11.45 -6.89 -23.38
N ASP A 59 11.27 -5.66 -23.86
CA ASP A 59 12.37 -4.72 -24.07
C ASP A 59 12.91 -4.21 -22.73
N LYS A 60 14.17 -4.56 -22.43
CA LYS A 60 14.86 -4.15 -21.21
C LYS A 60 15.15 -2.65 -21.14
N ALA A 61 15.16 -1.96 -22.28
CA ALA A 61 15.29 -0.51 -22.33
C ALA A 61 13.95 0.21 -22.10
N SER A 62 12.82 -0.50 -22.20
CA SER A 62 11.49 0.06 -21.99
C SER A 62 11.09 -0.03 -20.51
N LEU A 63 11.17 1.11 -19.81
CA LEU A 63 10.77 1.21 -18.41
C LEU A 63 9.29 0.83 -18.19
N ILE A 64 8.43 1.12 -19.16
CA ILE A 64 7.00 0.76 -19.09
C ILE A 64 6.83 -0.75 -19.19
N GLN A 65 7.49 -1.43 -20.13
CA GLN A 65 7.38 -2.88 -20.23
C GLN A 65 7.95 -3.60 -19.00
N LEU A 66 9.01 -3.05 -18.38
CA LEU A 66 9.53 -3.58 -17.11
C LEU A 66 8.56 -3.36 -15.95
N PHE A 67 7.86 -2.23 -15.92
CA PHE A 67 6.82 -1.96 -14.92
C PHE A 67 5.62 -2.90 -15.08
N ASP A 68 5.19 -3.14 -16.32
CA ASP A 68 4.07 -4.02 -16.65
C ASP A 68 4.31 -5.48 -16.26
N LEU A 69 5.57 -5.88 -15.98
CA LEU A 69 5.87 -7.20 -15.39
C LEU A 69 5.29 -7.39 -13.99
N PHE A 70 5.05 -6.29 -13.27
CA PHE A 70 4.56 -6.30 -11.89
C PHE A 70 3.14 -5.77 -11.79
N PHE A 71 2.81 -4.77 -12.60
CA PHE A 71 1.50 -4.13 -12.65
C PHE A 71 1.00 -4.17 -14.07
N ASP A 72 0.56 -5.35 -14.51
CA ASP A 72 0.00 -5.51 -15.83
C ASP A 72 -1.35 -4.79 -15.98
N ALA A 73 -1.86 -4.81 -17.21
CA ALA A 73 -3.13 -4.19 -17.53
C ALA A 73 -4.30 -4.74 -16.69
N GLU A 74 -4.33 -6.04 -16.41
CA GLU A 74 -5.43 -6.68 -15.68
C GLU A 74 -5.43 -6.23 -14.21
N VAL A 75 -4.26 -6.22 -13.58
CA VAL A 75 -4.09 -5.74 -12.20
C VAL A 75 -4.51 -4.28 -12.08
N LEU A 76 -4.09 -3.42 -13.01
CA LEU A 76 -4.45 -2.00 -12.97
C LEU A 76 -5.94 -1.78 -13.22
N GLU A 77 -6.56 -2.50 -14.16
CA GLU A 77 -8.02 -2.43 -14.36
C GLU A 77 -8.78 -2.92 -13.13
N MET A 78 -8.32 -3.99 -12.47
CA MET A 78 -8.90 -4.50 -11.23
C MET A 78 -8.83 -3.48 -10.09
N ILE A 79 -7.69 -2.80 -9.93
CA ILE A 79 -7.53 -1.72 -8.95
C ILE A 79 -8.53 -0.60 -9.27
N ALA A 80 -8.57 -0.13 -10.52
CA ALA A 80 -9.48 0.94 -10.92
C ALA A 80 -10.95 0.57 -10.66
N HIS A 81 -11.35 -0.66 -11.02
CA HIS A 81 -12.69 -1.18 -10.79
C HIS A 81 -13.08 -1.13 -9.31
N HIS A 82 -12.26 -1.68 -8.42
CA HIS A 82 -12.55 -1.71 -6.99
C HIS A 82 -12.49 -0.34 -6.32
N THR A 83 -11.57 0.54 -6.76
CA THR A 83 -11.54 1.94 -6.29
C THR A 83 -12.83 2.67 -6.65
N ASN A 84 -13.31 2.52 -7.89
CA ASN A 84 -14.55 3.15 -8.32
C ASN A 84 -15.77 2.61 -7.56
N GLN A 85 -15.88 1.29 -7.43
CA GLN A 85 -16.94 0.65 -6.65
C GLN A 85 -16.94 1.10 -5.19
N HIS A 86 -15.76 1.29 -4.60
CA HIS A 86 -15.66 1.75 -3.21
C HIS A 86 -16.20 3.17 -3.06
N VAL A 87 -15.84 4.08 -3.97
CA VAL A 87 -16.34 5.46 -3.92
C VAL A 87 -17.85 5.53 -4.18
N GLU A 88 -18.38 4.72 -5.10
CA GLU A 88 -19.83 4.62 -5.31
C GLU A 88 -20.57 4.21 -4.04
N LYS A 89 -20.04 3.23 -3.29
CA LYS A 89 -20.62 2.83 -1.99
C LYS A 89 -20.59 3.97 -0.98
N LEU A 90 -19.45 4.66 -0.83
CA LEU A 90 -19.33 5.79 0.10
C LEU A 90 -20.35 6.90 -0.21
N ARG A 91 -20.58 7.19 -1.49
CA ARG A 91 -21.54 8.21 -1.92
C ARG A 91 -22.99 7.81 -1.67
N ASN A 92 -23.31 6.52 -1.77
CA ASN A 92 -24.63 6.00 -1.44
C ASN A 92 -24.89 6.08 0.08
N ASP A 93 -23.86 5.85 0.90
CA ASP A 93 -23.98 5.87 2.36
C ASP A 93 -23.98 7.29 2.94
N ALA A 94 -23.30 8.24 2.29
CA ALA A 94 -23.25 9.64 2.67
C ALA A 94 -23.21 10.56 1.42
N PRO A 95 -24.30 11.30 1.12
CA PRO A 95 -24.33 12.21 -0.02
C PRO A 95 -23.21 13.25 0.05
N GLU A 96 -22.57 13.53 -1.09
CA GLU A 96 -21.51 14.52 -1.21
C GLU A 96 -21.97 15.91 -0.73
N GLN A 97 -21.09 16.63 -0.04
CA GLN A 97 -21.30 18.03 0.31
C GLN A 97 -21.49 18.86 -0.98
N PRO A 98 -22.40 19.85 -1.01
CA PRO A 98 -22.76 20.58 -2.23
C PRO A 98 -21.60 21.36 -2.88
N TYR A 99 -20.47 21.52 -2.19
CA TYR A 99 -19.28 22.23 -2.66
C TYR A 99 -18.08 21.31 -2.92
N ALA A 100 -18.20 19.99 -2.73
CA ALA A 100 -17.14 19.06 -3.04
C ALA A 100 -17.05 18.82 -4.55
N ARG A 101 -15.83 18.75 -5.09
CA ARG A 101 -15.62 18.30 -6.46
C ARG A 101 -16.09 16.84 -6.55
N GLY A 102 -17.13 16.58 -7.34
CA GLY A 102 -17.68 15.24 -7.51
C GLY A 102 -16.62 14.24 -8.00
N TRP A 103 -16.67 13.02 -7.47
CA TRP A 103 -15.77 11.94 -7.88
C TRP A 103 -15.89 11.66 -9.38
N LYS A 104 -14.74 11.50 -10.04
CA LYS A 104 -14.64 10.96 -11.40
C LYS A 104 -14.05 9.57 -11.31
N SER A 105 -14.68 8.61 -11.97
CA SER A 105 -14.17 7.23 -12.00
C SER A 105 -12.75 7.20 -12.52
N THR A 106 -11.88 6.54 -11.78
CA THR A 106 -10.48 6.36 -12.17
C THR A 106 -10.35 5.29 -13.24
N SER A 107 -9.31 5.39 -14.05
CA SER A 107 -8.96 4.44 -15.10
C SER A 107 -7.54 3.93 -14.94
N ARG A 108 -7.21 2.83 -15.62
CA ARG A 108 -5.84 2.32 -15.73
C ARG A 108 -4.84 3.41 -16.17
N ALA A 109 -5.21 4.28 -17.11
CA ALA A 109 -4.34 5.36 -17.58
C ALA A 109 -4.02 6.39 -16.47
N GLU A 110 -5.01 6.72 -15.64
CA GLU A 110 -4.81 7.57 -14.47
C GLU A 110 -3.98 6.88 -13.40
N LEU A 111 -4.13 5.56 -13.22
CA LEU A 111 -3.28 4.79 -12.31
C LEU A 111 -1.82 4.77 -12.76
N TYR A 112 -1.52 4.61 -14.06
CA TYR A 112 -0.16 4.78 -14.57
C TYR A 112 0.41 6.16 -14.23
N THR A 113 -0.40 7.21 -14.40
CA THR A 113 -0.02 8.58 -14.07
C THR A 113 0.25 8.74 -12.57
N TYR A 114 -0.61 8.16 -11.73
CA TYR A 114 -0.44 8.15 -10.29
C TYR A 114 0.85 7.44 -9.86
N PHE A 115 1.11 6.23 -10.37
CA PHE A 115 2.35 5.51 -10.06
C PHE A 115 3.60 6.24 -10.56
N ALA A 116 3.54 6.88 -11.74
CA ALA A 116 4.64 7.71 -12.24
C ALA A 116 4.96 8.86 -11.27
N ILE A 117 3.94 9.49 -10.69
CA ILE A 117 4.11 10.53 -9.67
C ILE A 117 4.73 9.94 -8.39
N ILE A 118 4.30 8.77 -7.93
CA ILE A 118 4.88 8.10 -6.75
C ILE A 118 6.36 7.77 -6.97
N VAL A 119 6.72 7.23 -8.14
CA VAL A 119 8.12 6.95 -8.50
C VAL A 119 8.92 8.26 -8.58
N TYR A 120 8.35 9.32 -9.14
CA TYR A 120 8.99 10.63 -9.17
C TYR A 120 9.31 11.17 -7.77
N MET A 121 8.36 11.06 -6.83
CA MET A 121 8.54 11.46 -5.42
C MET A 121 9.54 10.59 -4.67
N ALA A 122 9.66 9.31 -5.03
CA ALA A 122 10.68 8.43 -4.46
C ALA A 122 12.10 8.90 -4.82
N ILE A 123 12.27 9.47 -6.01
CA ILE A 123 13.54 10.00 -6.54
C ILE A 123 13.80 11.43 -6.06
N HIS A 124 12.79 12.31 -6.13
CA HIS A 124 12.88 13.72 -5.78
C HIS A 124 12.20 13.96 -4.45
N ARG A 125 12.90 13.72 -3.33
CA ARG A 125 12.28 13.80 -2.00
C ARG A 125 12.14 15.25 -1.53
N GLU A 126 10.91 15.69 -1.35
CA GLU A 126 10.58 16.95 -0.70
C GLU A 126 10.26 16.77 0.80
N PRO A 127 10.52 17.79 1.65
CA PRO A 127 10.16 17.83 3.07
C PRO A 127 8.69 17.53 3.39
N SER A 128 7.77 17.85 2.48
CA SER A 128 6.34 17.57 2.66
C SER A 128 5.66 17.27 1.34
N LEU A 129 4.54 16.54 1.41
CA LEU A 129 3.72 16.23 0.24
C LEU A 129 3.23 17.51 -0.46
N ASP A 130 2.96 18.55 0.33
CA ASP A 130 2.44 19.82 -0.16
C ASP A 130 3.42 20.55 -1.08
N GLU A 131 4.73 20.34 -0.89
CA GLU A 131 5.76 21.00 -1.71
C GLU A 131 5.78 20.50 -3.16
N TYR A 132 5.26 19.30 -3.44
CA TYR A 132 5.12 18.81 -4.81
C TYR A 132 4.01 19.52 -5.61
N TRP A 133 3.00 20.05 -4.92
CA TRP A 133 1.85 20.74 -5.55
C TRP A 133 1.89 22.26 -5.35
N SER A 134 2.65 22.76 -4.39
CA SER A 134 2.70 24.18 -4.04
C SER A 134 4.11 24.62 -3.67
N LYS A 135 4.50 25.82 -4.10
CA LYS A 135 5.79 26.39 -3.73
C LYS A 135 5.74 26.99 -2.31
N LEU A 136 6.02 26.18 -1.27
CA LEU A 136 5.90 26.63 0.13
C LEU A 136 7.01 27.56 0.60
N HIS A 137 8.19 27.52 -0.03
CA HIS A 137 9.31 28.39 0.33
C HIS A 137 10.01 28.95 -0.90
N LYS A 138 10.74 30.07 -0.73
CA LYS A 138 11.32 30.87 -1.85
C LYS A 138 12.21 30.03 -2.78
N ASN A 139 12.94 29.07 -2.21
CA ASN A 139 13.90 28.22 -2.91
C ASN A 139 13.34 26.85 -3.30
N ALA A 140 12.05 26.58 -3.05
CA ALA A 140 11.45 25.30 -3.38
C ALA A 140 11.49 25.05 -4.90
N PRO A 141 11.81 23.83 -5.34
CA PRO A 141 11.74 23.45 -6.75
C PRO A 141 10.30 23.56 -7.25
N THR A 142 10.16 23.80 -8.56
CA THR A 142 8.84 23.84 -9.22
C THR A 142 8.59 22.51 -9.88
N HIS A 143 7.65 21.73 -9.34
CA HIS A 143 7.26 20.44 -9.90
C HIS A 143 6.12 20.59 -10.89
N LYS A 144 6.09 19.71 -11.90
CA LYS A 144 5.03 19.68 -12.93
C LYS A 144 3.88 18.73 -12.57
N VAL A 145 3.81 18.25 -11.33
CA VAL A 145 2.80 17.27 -10.88
C VAL A 145 1.37 17.79 -11.08
N ASN A 146 1.16 19.09 -10.86
CA ASN A 146 -0.11 19.79 -11.10
C ASN A 146 -0.66 19.65 -12.53
N ASN A 147 0.19 19.37 -13.52
CA ASN A 147 -0.24 19.19 -14.90
C ASN A 147 -0.93 17.83 -15.13
N PHE A 148 -0.76 16.89 -14.20
CA PHE A 148 -1.19 15.51 -14.34
C PHE A 148 -2.25 15.14 -13.31
N ILE A 149 -2.06 15.50 -12.04
CA ILE A 149 -3.03 15.27 -10.97
C ILE A 149 -3.10 16.54 -10.11
N ALA A 150 -4.31 17.04 -9.86
CA ALA A 150 -4.52 18.17 -8.96
C ALA A 150 -4.56 17.70 -7.50
N LYS A 151 -4.11 18.55 -6.58
CA LYS A 151 -4.33 18.33 -5.15
C LYS A 151 -5.81 18.58 -4.83
N ASN A 152 -6.45 17.67 -4.10
CA ASN A 152 -7.78 17.95 -3.54
C ASN A 152 -7.63 19.05 -2.47
N HIS A 153 -8.41 20.12 -2.62
CA HIS A 153 -8.53 21.23 -1.67
C HIS A 153 -9.72 21.03 -0.74
#